data_AF-A0A950E8U6-F1
#
_entry.id   AF-A0A950E8U6-F1
#
_cell.length_a   1.000
_cell.length_b   1.000
_cell.length_c   1.000
_cell.angle_alpha   90.00
_cell.angle_beta   90.00
_cell.angle_gamma   90.00
#
_symmetry.space_group_name_H-M   'P 1'
#
loop_
_entity.id
_entity.type
_entity.pdbx_description
1 polymer ?
#
loop_
_entity_poly.entity_id
_entity_poly.type
_entity_poly.pdbx_seq_one_letter_code
_entity_poly.pdbx_strand_id
1 'polypeptide(L)'
;TENRAAIMDSLILCKFLRGVFEDPFPEWAKLLTVVTGWDVDADELATTARRIVLAKRMFNLREGWTREEDWLPDRFLSESLELESGRTAALTASRLETMIDSYYRRRGLEPTGVPTPETVSELELEWLVDTEQIGAKVG
;
A
#
# COMPACT_ATOMS: atom_id res chain seq x y z
N THR A 1 8.30 2.46 -4.35
CA THR A 1 7.28 1.58 -3.73
C THR A 1 6.25 2.43 -3.02
N GLU A 2 5.10 1.86 -2.69
CA GLU A 2 4.03 2.57 -1.96
C GLU A 2 4.50 3.07 -0.58
N ASN A 3 5.24 2.26 0.19
CA ASN A 3 5.77 2.67 1.50
C ASN A 3 6.68 3.90 1.38
N ARG A 4 7.59 3.92 0.39
CA ARG A 4 8.44 5.10 0.12
C ARG A 4 7.60 6.34 -0.20
N ALA A 5 6.55 6.19 -1.01
CA ALA A 5 5.67 7.29 -1.33
C ALA A 5 4.92 7.82 -0.09
N ALA A 6 4.42 6.93 0.77
CA ALA A 6 3.74 7.32 2.00
C ALA A 6 4.63 8.16 2.92
N ILE A 7 5.90 7.78 3.11
CA ILE A 7 6.84 8.56 3.91
C ILE A 7 7.22 9.88 3.23
N MET A 8 7.52 9.89 1.93
CA MET A 8 7.82 11.15 1.23
C MET A 8 6.66 12.14 1.30
N ASP A 9 5.42 11.67 1.11
CA ASP A 9 4.23 12.52 1.19
C ASP A 9 4.01 13.02 2.63
N SER A 10 4.32 12.22 3.65
CA SER A 10 4.20 12.61 5.08
C SER A 10 5.29 13.59 5.52
N LEU A 11 6.50 13.45 5.00
CA LEU A 11 7.62 14.38 5.22
C LEU A 11 7.54 15.62 4.32
N ILE A 12 6.56 15.67 3.40
CA ILE A 12 6.39 16.73 2.41
C ILE A 12 7.65 16.88 1.52
N LEU A 13 8.32 15.76 1.23
CA LEU A 13 9.47 15.71 0.33
C LEU A 13 8.99 15.61 -1.11
N CYS A 14 9.53 16.46 -1.99
CA CYS A 14 9.22 16.42 -3.41
C CYS A 14 9.61 15.04 -4.01
N LYS A 15 8.68 14.42 -4.74
CA LYS A 15 8.90 13.15 -5.45
C LYS A 15 10.01 13.22 -6.53
N PHE A 16 10.48 14.40 -6.92
CA PHE A 16 11.66 14.51 -7.79
C PHE A 16 12.98 14.21 -7.07
N LEU A 17 12.99 14.23 -5.73
CA LEU A 17 14.17 13.88 -4.91
C LEU A 17 14.35 12.35 -4.76
N ARG A 18 13.47 11.53 -5.34
CA ARG A 18 13.49 10.06 -5.20
C ARG A 18 14.81 9.39 -5.57
N GLY A 19 15.57 9.99 -6.49
CA GLY A 19 16.86 9.51 -6.97
C GLY A 19 18.07 10.20 -6.33
N VAL A 20 17.86 11.08 -5.36
CA VAL A 20 18.93 11.78 -4.63
C VAL A 20 19.45 10.94 -3.46
N PHE A 21 18.56 10.20 -2.81
CA PHE A 21 18.89 9.36 -1.65
C PHE A 21 19.41 7.99 -2.11
N GLU A 22 20.51 7.54 -1.51
CA GLU A 22 21.11 6.22 -1.76
C GLU A 22 20.37 5.14 -0.96
N ASP A 23 20.18 5.38 0.34
CA ASP A 23 19.36 4.57 1.24
C ASP A 23 18.27 5.43 1.91
N PRO A 24 17.07 5.48 1.32
CA PRO A 24 16.07 6.47 1.69
C PRO A 24 15.62 6.41 3.15
N PHE A 25 15.41 5.23 3.74
CA PHE A 25 14.79 5.15 5.07
C PHE A 25 15.72 5.67 6.19
N PRO A 26 16.98 5.21 6.29
CA PRO A 26 17.95 5.77 7.24
C PRO A 26 18.22 7.26 7.00
N GLU A 27 18.34 7.68 5.74
CA GLU A 27 18.58 9.08 5.40
C GLU A 27 17.39 9.97 5.79
N TRP A 28 16.16 9.54 5.53
CA TRP A 28 14.95 10.27 5.91
C TRP A 28 14.73 10.30 7.42
N ALA A 29 15.02 9.20 8.13
CA ALA A 29 14.98 9.17 9.60
C ALA A 29 15.93 10.22 10.18
N LYS A 30 17.18 10.24 9.71
CA LYS A 30 18.17 11.24 10.11
C LYS A 30 17.71 12.66 9.80
N LEU A 31 17.12 12.92 8.63
CA LEU A 31 16.57 14.23 8.29
C LEU A 31 15.48 14.65 9.28
N LEU A 32 14.54 13.76 9.57
CA LEU A 32 13.45 14.04 10.51
C LEU A 32 13.98 14.33 11.91
N THR A 33 14.91 13.53 12.42
CA THR A 33 15.55 13.73 13.73
C THR A 33 16.30 15.06 13.81
N VAL A 34 17.08 15.44 12.78
CA VAL A 34 17.82 16.71 12.78
C VAL A 34 16.88 17.92 12.78
N VAL A 35 15.75 17.84 12.07
CA VAL A 35 14.80 18.96 11.96
C VAL A 35 13.91 19.09 13.19
N THR A 36 13.46 17.97 13.76
CA THR A 36 12.40 17.95 14.79
C THR A 36 12.89 17.59 16.19
N GLY A 37 14.07 16.98 16.30
CA GLY A 37 14.55 16.38 17.54
C GLY A 37 13.89 15.04 17.89
N TRP A 38 12.97 14.53 17.06
CA TRP A 38 12.38 13.20 17.26
C TRP A 38 13.41 12.12 16.93
N ASP A 39 13.83 11.37 17.93
CA ASP A 39 14.68 10.18 17.76
C ASP A 39 13.86 9.06 17.11
N VAL A 40 14.02 8.90 15.80
CA VAL A 40 13.29 7.95 14.95
C VAL A 40 14.31 7.24 14.09
N ASP A 41 14.12 5.94 13.88
CA ASP A 41 15.00 5.13 13.04
C ASP A 41 14.31 4.68 11.74
N ALA A 42 15.08 3.95 10.92
CA ALA A 42 14.62 3.47 9.63
C ALA A 42 13.50 2.43 9.74
N ASP A 43 13.52 1.58 10.76
CA ASP A 43 12.56 0.49 10.97
C ASP A 43 11.23 1.04 11.51
N GLU A 44 11.29 2.04 12.39
CA GLU A 44 10.12 2.80 12.84
C GLU A 44 9.48 3.55 11.67
N LEU A 45 10.26 4.19 10.79
CA LEU A 45 9.71 4.79 9.57
C LEU A 45 9.11 3.74 8.62
N ALA A 46 9.74 2.58 8.46
CA ALA A 46 9.21 1.52 7.61
C ALA A 46 7.87 0.98 8.15
N THR A 47 7.76 0.81 9.47
CA THR A 47 6.53 0.39 10.16
C THR A 47 5.46 1.47 10.05
N THR A 48 5.82 2.74 10.25
CA THR A 48 4.93 3.89 10.08
C THR A 48 4.40 3.97 8.65
N ALA A 49 5.23 3.68 7.65
CA ALA A 49 4.80 3.63 6.25
C ALA A 49 3.72 2.55 6.02
N ARG A 50 3.90 1.35 6.61
CA ARG A 50 2.90 0.27 6.56
C ARG A 50 1.60 0.70 7.23
N ARG A 51 1.69 1.33 8.40
CA ARG A 51 0.55 1.86 9.16
C ARG A 51 -0.24 2.88 8.33
N ILE A 52 0.43 3.86 7.70
CA ILE A 52 -0.21 4.88 6.84
C ILE A 52 -0.92 4.24 5.64
N VAL A 53 -0.28 3.26 5.00
CA VAL A 53 -0.87 2.55 3.84
C VAL A 53 -2.15 1.83 4.25
N LEU A 54 -2.13 1.07 5.34
CA LEU A 54 -3.32 0.34 5.80
C LEU A 54 -4.39 1.25 6.37
N ALA A 55 -4.04 2.33 7.07
CA ALA A 55 -5.01 3.30 7.57
C ALA A 55 -5.86 3.88 6.43
N LYS A 56 -5.23 4.22 5.29
CA LYS A 56 -5.96 4.67 4.09
C LYS A 56 -6.87 3.58 3.53
N ARG A 57 -6.40 2.33 3.51
CA ARG A 57 -7.22 1.21 3.04
C ARG A 57 -8.44 0.98 3.94
N MET A 58 -8.25 1.01 5.26
CA MET A 58 -9.33 0.87 6.24
C MET A 58 -10.36 2.00 6.12
N PHE A 59 -9.89 3.23 5.92
CA PHE A 59 -10.78 4.35 5.59
C PHE A 59 -11.61 4.04 4.34
N ASN A 60 -10.98 3.62 3.24
CA ASN A 60 -11.69 3.29 2.00
C ASN A 60 -12.71 2.15 2.20
N LEU A 61 -12.34 1.09 2.93
CA LEU A 61 -13.24 -0.04 3.25
C LEU A 61 -14.47 0.45 4.03
N ARG A 62 -14.29 1.35 5.01
CA ARG A 62 -15.41 1.96 5.74
C ARG A 62 -16.37 2.70 4.80
N GLU A 63 -15.80 3.44 3.85
CA GLU A 63 -16.56 4.18 2.82
C GLU A 63 -17.16 3.29 1.72
N GLY A 64 -16.96 1.96 1.78
CA GLY A 64 -17.58 1.00 0.88
C GLY A 64 -16.70 0.51 -0.26
N TRP A 65 -15.37 0.73 -0.20
CA TRP A 65 -14.43 0.08 -1.10
C TRP A 65 -14.50 -1.42 -0.94
N THR A 66 -14.45 -2.16 -2.04
CA THR A 66 -14.45 -3.62 -2.05
C THR A 66 -13.30 -4.13 -2.91
N ARG A 67 -13.11 -5.45 -2.97
CA ARG A 67 -12.04 -6.07 -3.77
C ARG A 67 -12.18 -5.74 -5.26
N GLU A 68 -13.41 -5.57 -5.74
CA GLU A 68 -13.73 -5.27 -7.13
C GLU A 68 -13.14 -3.93 -7.60
N GLU A 69 -12.90 -2.99 -6.67
CA GLU A 69 -12.27 -1.71 -6.96
C GLU A 69 -10.74 -1.79 -7.11
N ASP A 70 -10.12 -2.88 -6.65
CA ASP A 70 -8.69 -3.15 -6.83
C ASP A 70 -8.40 -3.78 -8.22
N TRP A 71 -9.10 -3.32 -9.26
CA TRP A 71 -9.06 -3.87 -10.62
C TRP A 71 -8.54 -2.86 -11.67
N LEU A 72 -8.22 -3.36 -12.88
CA LEU A 72 -7.79 -2.52 -14.00
C LEU A 72 -8.92 -2.39 -15.04
N PRO A 73 -8.95 -1.30 -15.84
CA PRO A 73 -9.87 -1.20 -16.96
C PRO A 73 -9.73 -2.37 -17.94
N ASP A 74 -10.85 -2.90 -18.45
CA ASP A 74 -10.91 -4.12 -19.27
C ASP A 74 -9.95 -4.14 -20.45
N ARG A 75 -9.69 -2.97 -21.04
CA ARG A 75 -8.75 -2.83 -22.16
C ARG A 75 -7.36 -3.40 -21.85
N PHE A 76 -6.87 -3.23 -20.62
CA PHE A 76 -5.58 -3.79 -20.20
C PHE A 76 -5.58 -5.33 -20.12
N LEU A 77 -6.76 -5.94 -20.05
CA LEU A 77 -6.96 -7.37 -19.87
C LEU A 77 -7.36 -8.09 -21.16
N SER A 78 -7.96 -7.36 -22.11
CA SER A 78 -8.45 -7.89 -23.38
C SER A 78 -7.54 -7.62 -24.57
N GLU A 79 -6.72 -6.56 -24.53
CA GLU A 79 -5.86 -6.16 -25.65
C GLU A 79 -4.40 -6.48 -25.36
N SER A 80 -3.78 -7.25 -26.26
CA SER A 80 -2.33 -7.50 -26.23
C SER A 80 -1.56 -6.42 -26.97
N LEU A 81 -0.37 -6.09 -26.48
CA LEU A 81 0.55 -5.15 -27.12
C LEU A 81 1.67 -5.91 -27.82
N GLU A 82 1.79 -5.72 -29.13
CA GLU A 82 2.96 -6.14 -29.89
C GLU A 82 4.08 -5.13 -29.69
N LEU A 83 5.20 -5.58 -29.11
CA LEU A 83 6.38 -4.76 -28.91
C LEU A 83 7.26 -4.78 -30.16
N GLU A 84 8.05 -3.73 -30.39
CA GLU A 84 9.02 -3.67 -31.51
C GLU A 84 10.00 -4.85 -31.52
N SER A 85 10.25 -5.46 -30.35
CA SER A 85 11.05 -6.69 -30.22
C SER A 85 10.39 -7.96 -30.80
N GLY A 86 9.16 -7.89 -31.33
CA GLY A 86 8.38 -9.03 -31.79
C GLY A 86 7.76 -9.87 -30.66
N ARG A 87 7.77 -9.35 -29.43
CA ARG A 87 7.16 -9.99 -28.26
C ARG A 87 5.77 -9.42 -28.03
N THR A 88 4.81 -10.30 -27.79
CA THR A 88 3.47 -9.93 -27.32
C THR A 88 3.47 -9.77 -25.80
N ALA A 89 3.03 -8.62 -25.31
CA ALA A 89 2.74 -8.37 -23.91
C ALA A 89 1.22 -8.41 -23.68
N ALA A 90 0.77 -9.31 -22.80
CA ALA A 90 -0.64 -9.42 -22.42
C ALA A 90 -0.75 -9.68 -20.92
N LEU A 91 -1.80 -9.15 -20.30
CA LEU A 91 -2.17 -9.42 -18.92
C LEU A 91 -3.57 -10.04 -18.93
N THR A 92 -3.73 -11.23 -18.37
CA THR A 92 -5.06 -11.85 -18.27
C THR A 92 -5.73 -11.46 -16.95
N ALA A 93 -7.06 -11.49 -16.91
CA ALA A 93 -7.83 -11.29 -15.68
C ALA A 93 -7.37 -12.22 -14.54
N SER A 94 -7.19 -13.52 -14.81
CA SER A 94 -6.70 -14.50 -13.83
C SER A 94 -5.30 -14.18 -13.30
N ARG A 95 -4.43 -13.61 -14.15
CA ARG A 95 -3.10 -13.18 -13.73
C ARG A 95 -3.17 -11.94 -12.85
N LEU A 96 -4.01 -10.97 -13.19
CA LEU A 96 -4.24 -9.80 -12.35
C LEU A 96 -4.79 -10.20 -10.98
N GLU A 97 -5.77 -11.10 -10.94
CA GLU A 97 -6.33 -11.65 -9.70
C GLU A 97 -5.25 -12.29 -8.81
N THR A 98 -4.38 -13.12 -9.41
CA THR A 98 -3.24 -13.71 -8.70
C THR A 98 -2.27 -12.65 -8.15
N MET A 99 -2.06 -11.56 -8.90
CA MET A 99 -1.21 -10.44 -8.45
C MET A 99 -1.84 -9.69 -7.27
N ILE A 100 -3.15 -9.46 -7.30
CA ILE A 100 -3.91 -8.87 -6.19
C ILE A 100 -3.82 -9.76 -4.95
N ASP A 101 -4.02 -11.08 -5.08
CA ASP A 101 -3.91 -12.02 -3.97
C ASP A 101 -2.49 -12.09 -3.38
N SER A 102 -1.47 -12.01 -4.23
CA SER A 102 -0.09 -11.94 -3.76
C SER A 102 0.17 -10.65 -3.00
N TYR A 103 -0.37 -9.54 -3.48
CA TYR A 103 -0.27 -8.25 -2.81
C TYR A 103 -0.97 -8.27 -1.45
N TYR A 104 -2.19 -8.80 -1.37
CA TYR A 104 -2.97 -8.91 -0.13
C TYR A 104 -2.24 -9.73 0.93
N ARG A 105 -1.77 -10.92 0.57
CA ARG A 105 -1.00 -11.76 1.50
C ARG A 105 0.25 -11.05 2.03
N ARG A 106 0.97 -10.32 1.17
CA ARG A 106 2.16 -9.55 1.59
C ARG A 106 1.82 -8.34 2.47
N ARG A 107 0.57 -7.88 2.46
CA ARG A 107 0.08 -6.76 3.26
C ARG A 107 -0.65 -7.18 4.53
N GLY A 108 -0.82 -8.48 4.77
CA GLY A 108 -1.63 -8.95 5.90
C GLY A 108 -3.12 -8.68 5.69
N LEU A 109 -3.59 -8.88 4.45
CA LEU A 109 -4.99 -8.73 4.09
C LEU A 109 -5.60 -10.11 3.77
N GLU A 110 -6.85 -10.29 4.18
CA GLU A 110 -7.71 -11.39 3.76
C GLU A 110 -7.99 -11.34 2.25
N PRO A 111 -8.47 -12.43 1.62
CA PRO A 111 -8.87 -12.42 0.21
C PRO A 111 -9.91 -11.35 -0.13
N THR A 112 -10.76 -10.97 0.84
CA THR A 112 -11.74 -9.87 0.69
C THR A 112 -11.08 -8.48 0.65
N GLY A 113 -9.79 -8.39 0.97
CA GLY A 113 -9.04 -7.14 1.05
C GLY A 113 -9.12 -6.44 2.41
N VAL A 114 -9.80 -7.04 3.39
CA VAL A 114 -9.84 -6.53 4.78
C VAL A 114 -8.55 -6.93 5.51
N PRO A 115 -7.91 -6.05 6.29
CA PRO A 115 -6.76 -6.42 7.11
C PRO A 115 -7.08 -7.51 8.14
N THR A 116 -6.15 -8.42 8.39
CA THR A 116 -6.33 -9.43 9.44
C THR A 116 -6.26 -8.79 10.84
N PRO A 117 -6.89 -9.37 11.87
CA PRO A 117 -6.78 -8.87 13.25
C PRO A 117 -5.33 -8.73 13.73
N GLU A 118 -4.46 -9.67 13.36
CA GLU A 118 -3.03 -9.64 13.70
C GLU A 118 -2.36 -8.42 13.08
N THR A 119 -2.68 -8.12 11.82
CA THR A 119 -2.10 -6.99 11.09
C THR A 119 -2.60 -5.66 11.64
N VAL A 120 -3.88 -5.57 12.02
CA VAL A 120 -4.44 -4.38 12.69
C VAL A 120 -3.71 -4.13 14.00
N SER A 121 -3.47 -5.18 14.79
CA SER A 121 -2.80 -5.04 16.08
C SER A 121 -1.30 -4.76 15.96
N GLU A 122 -0.60 -5.42 15.03
CA GLU A 122 0.81 -5.16 14.72
C GLU A 122 1.06 -3.69 14.36
N LEU A 123 0.08 -3.06 13.70
CA LEU A 123 0.20 -1.68 13.22
C LEU A 123 -0.55 -0.66 14.07
N GLU A 124 -1.12 -1.06 15.22
CA GLU A 124 -1.80 -0.17 16.17
C GLU A 124 -2.96 0.62 15.51
N LEU A 125 -3.78 -0.09 14.72
CA LEU A 125 -4.89 0.48 13.95
C LEU A 125 -6.27 0.14 14.53
N GLU A 126 -6.37 -0.40 15.73
CA GLU A 126 -7.62 -0.81 16.37
C GLU A 126 -8.61 0.37 16.49
N TRP A 127 -8.10 1.58 16.67
CA TRP A 127 -8.89 2.81 16.76
C TRP A 127 -9.64 3.18 15.46
N LEU A 128 -9.24 2.62 14.32
CA LEU A 128 -9.95 2.77 13.03
C LEU A 128 -11.02 1.70 12.82
N VAL A 129 -11.04 0.65 13.64
CA VAL A 129 -12.03 -0.41 13.57
C VAL A 129 -13.20 -0.03 14.48
N ASP A 130 -14.19 0.66 13.92
CA ASP A 130 -15.54 0.51 14.47
C ASP A 130 -16.01 -0.89 14.06
N THR A 131 -15.83 -1.85 14.98
CA THR A 131 -16.01 -3.30 14.76
C THR A 131 -17.39 -3.67 14.23
N GLU A 132 -18.38 -2.80 14.38
CA GLU A 132 -19.74 -3.01 13.88
C GLU A 132 -19.91 -2.70 12.37
N GLN A 133 -19.10 -1.83 11.76
CA GLN A 133 -19.35 -1.38 10.37
C GLN A 133 -18.56 -2.12 9.28
N ILE A 134 -17.36 -2.60 9.59
CA ILE A 134 -16.49 -3.21 8.55
C ILE A 134 -16.91 -4.67 8.28
N GLY A 135 -17.35 -5.41 9.29
CA GLY A 135 -17.83 -6.79 9.14
C GLY A 135 -19.25 -6.91 8.54
N ALA A 136 -20.11 -5.92 8.79
CA ALA A 136 -21.53 -5.97 8.38
C ALA A 136 -21.77 -5.74 6.88
N LYS A 137 -20.78 -5.22 6.13
CA LYS A 137 -20.90 -4.96 4.68
C LYS A 137 -20.33 -6.07 3.79
N VAL A 138 -19.74 -7.12 4.38
CA VAL A 138 -19.14 -8.25 3.65
C VAL A 138 -19.98 -9.54 3.80
N GLY A 139 -21.18 -9.43 4.40
CA GLY A 139 -22.15 -10.52 4.57
C GLY A 139 -23.32 -10.45 3.61
#